data_AF-A0AAW6P9P9-F1
#
_entry.id   AF-A0AAW6P9P9-F1
#
_cell.length_a   1.000
_cell.length_b   1.000
_cell.length_c   1.000
_cell.angle_alpha   90.00
_cell.angle_beta   90.00
_cell.angle_gamma   90.00
#
_symmetry.space_group_name_H-M   'P 1'
#
loop_
_entity.id
_entity.type
_entity.pdbx_description
1 polymer ?
#
loop_
_entity_poly.entity_id
_entity_poly.type
_entity_poly.pdbx_seq_one_letter_code
_entity_poly.pdbx_strand_id
1 'polypeptide(L)'
;MARMWMVRGEGGSLYEAFREHGIAAIGWQQISAQAKPGIARKQLIALYQSAEPQMKQGSVISGASQVWRFVNEIQDGDWAITYSPANRTYMVGQVNGPSEHHPEWVEQGMPLARKVRWQPQELARDNLSASLRRWAGRAALTAIELVLKQAESLSNAWSK
;
A
#
# COMPACT_ATOMS: atom_id res chain seq x y z
N MET A 1 -6.26 11.92 -13.09
CA MET A 1 -6.74 10.53 -13.27
C MET A 1 -6.50 9.78 -11.98
N ALA A 2 -7.46 8.98 -11.52
CA ALA A 2 -7.28 8.10 -10.35
C ALA A 2 -6.15 7.09 -10.61
N ARG A 3 -5.38 6.74 -9.59
CA ARG A 3 -4.32 5.73 -9.62
C ARG A 3 -4.74 4.47 -8.88
N MET A 4 -4.01 3.37 -9.07
CA MET A 4 -4.19 2.12 -8.34
C MET A 4 -2.93 1.82 -7.53
N TRP A 5 -3.11 1.47 -6.26
CA TRP A 5 -2.05 1.26 -5.29
C TRP A 5 -2.12 -0.14 -4.70
N MET A 6 -1.05 -0.91 -4.86
CA MET A 6 -0.90 -2.16 -4.10
C MET A 6 -0.49 -1.81 -2.68
N VAL A 7 -1.36 -2.08 -1.70
CA VAL A 7 -1.06 -1.93 -0.27
C VAL A 7 -1.16 -3.30 0.37
N ARG A 8 -0.07 -3.77 0.98
CA ARG A 8 -0.03 -5.09 1.62
C ARG A 8 0.94 -5.08 2.78
N GLY A 9 0.58 -5.80 3.85
CA GLY A 9 1.53 -6.25 4.85
C GLY A 9 2.46 -7.33 4.29
N GLU A 10 3.46 -7.71 5.08
CA GLU A 10 4.34 -8.83 4.77
C GLU A 10 3.50 -10.09 4.50
N GLY A 11 3.75 -10.76 3.37
CA GLY A 11 2.99 -11.97 3.02
C GLY A 11 1.47 -11.79 2.85
N GLY A 12 0.92 -10.56 2.84
CA GLY A 12 -0.53 -10.36 2.82
C GLY A 12 -1.22 -10.59 4.18
N SER A 13 -0.48 -10.59 5.28
CA SER A 13 -0.99 -10.83 6.65
C SER A 13 -2.14 -9.91 7.08
N LEU A 14 -2.19 -8.69 6.53
CA LEU A 14 -3.20 -7.68 6.88
C LEU A 14 -4.47 -7.75 6.01
N TYR A 15 -4.62 -8.76 5.15
CA TYR A 15 -5.71 -8.83 4.19
C TYR A 15 -7.10 -8.81 4.84
N GLU A 16 -7.32 -9.65 5.87
CA GLU A 16 -8.62 -9.69 6.56
C GLU A 16 -8.84 -8.45 7.43
N ALA A 17 -7.81 -7.97 8.12
CA ALA A 17 -7.90 -6.72 8.90
C ALA A 17 -8.30 -5.52 8.02
N PHE A 18 -7.77 -5.44 6.80
CA PHE A 18 -8.16 -4.41 5.83
C PHE A 18 -9.65 -4.49 5.49
N ARG A 19 -10.16 -5.70 5.26
CA ARG A 19 -11.56 -5.94 4.94
C ARG A 19 -12.45 -5.55 6.11
N GLU A 20 -12.17 -6.09 7.29
CA GLU A 20 -12.98 -5.92 8.50
C GLU A 20 -13.08 -4.45 8.93
N HIS A 21 -11.98 -3.72 8.85
CA HIS A 21 -11.95 -2.32 9.26
C HIS A 21 -12.27 -1.34 8.12
N GLY A 22 -12.38 -1.81 6.87
CA GLY A 22 -12.60 -0.92 5.73
C GLY A 22 -11.43 0.03 5.49
N ILE A 23 -10.19 -0.48 5.65
CA ILE A 23 -8.96 0.33 5.54
C ILE A 23 -7.90 -0.35 4.67
N ALA A 24 -6.92 0.42 4.23
CA ALA A 24 -5.60 -0.05 3.86
C ALA A 24 -4.57 0.61 4.79
N ALA A 25 -3.58 -0.13 5.28
CA ALA A 25 -2.64 0.37 6.30
C ALA A 25 -1.19 -0.07 6.07
N ILE A 26 -0.25 0.62 6.73
CA ILE A 26 1.19 0.35 6.68
C ILE A 26 1.85 0.44 8.07
N GLY A 27 2.91 -0.35 8.24
CA GLY A 27 3.49 -0.71 9.54
C GLY A 27 4.58 0.17 10.16
N TRP A 28 5.11 1.19 9.47
CA TRP A 28 6.33 1.94 9.84
C TRP A 28 6.23 2.73 11.16
N GLN A 29 6.14 2.02 12.29
CA GLN A 29 5.89 2.56 13.63
C GLN A 29 6.87 3.68 13.99
N GLN A 30 8.15 3.51 13.66
CA GLN A 30 9.24 4.44 13.98
C GLN A 30 9.00 5.87 13.50
N ILE A 31 8.24 6.04 12.41
CA ILE A 31 7.98 7.33 11.78
C ILE A 31 6.49 7.63 11.58
N SER A 32 5.63 6.70 12.00
CA SER A 32 4.18 6.77 11.79
C SER A 32 3.55 8.02 12.44
N ALA A 33 3.96 8.38 13.65
CA ALA A 33 3.41 9.52 14.38
C ALA A 33 3.69 10.88 13.70
N GLN A 34 4.79 10.99 12.96
CA GLN A 34 5.20 12.20 12.25
C GLN A 34 4.74 12.22 10.79
N ALA A 35 4.37 11.05 10.24
CA ALA A 35 3.97 10.89 8.85
C ALA A 35 2.55 11.41 8.59
N LYS A 36 2.40 12.73 8.52
CA LYS A 36 1.13 13.43 8.27
C LYS A 36 1.07 14.02 6.86
N PRO A 37 -0.12 14.18 6.26
CA PRO A 37 -0.27 14.85 4.96
C PRO A 37 0.45 16.20 4.94
N GLY A 38 1.22 16.45 3.89
CA GLY A 38 2.06 17.65 3.73
C GLY A 38 3.52 17.48 4.17
N ILE A 39 3.90 16.40 4.86
CA ILE A 39 5.29 16.21 5.29
C ILE A 39 6.25 16.10 4.09
N ALA A 40 7.39 16.79 4.16
CA ALA A 40 8.41 16.71 3.12
C ALA A 40 9.11 15.35 3.15
N ARG A 41 9.35 14.74 1.97
CA ARG A 41 10.05 13.44 1.86
C ARG A 41 11.43 13.45 2.55
N LYS A 42 12.19 14.53 2.38
CA LYS A 42 13.51 14.70 3.01
C LYS A 42 13.42 14.70 4.54
N GLN A 43 12.39 15.33 5.09
CA GLN A 43 12.16 15.36 6.54
C GLN A 43 11.84 13.96 7.07
N LEU A 44 10.99 13.21 6.37
CA LEU A 44 10.65 11.85 6.77
C LEU A 44 11.85 10.89 6.70
N ILE A 45 12.72 11.04 5.69
CA ILE A 45 13.99 10.30 5.59
C ILE A 45 14.89 10.62 6.79
N ALA A 46 15.04 11.90 7.15
CA ALA A 46 15.87 12.30 8.28
C ALA A 46 15.33 11.73 9.60
N LEU A 47 14.02 11.82 9.84
CA LEU A 47 13.36 11.23 11.01
C LEU A 47 13.60 9.72 11.08
N TYR A 48 13.49 9.02 9.94
CA TYR A 48 13.68 7.58 9.94
C TYR A 48 15.14 7.18 10.19
N GLN A 49 16.11 7.91 9.62
CA GLN A 49 17.53 7.69 9.89
C GLN A 49 17.89 7.92 11.37
N SER A 50 17.27 8.92 12.00
CA SER A 50 17.47 9.20 13.42
C SER A 50 16.82 8.13 14.32
N ALA A 51 15.67 7.59 13.93
CA ALA A 51 14.99 6.53 14.67
C ALA A 51 15.69 5.17 14.53
N GLU A 52 16.35 4.90 13.39
CA GLU A 52 17.04 3.65 13.09
C GLU A 52 18.51 3.90 12.64
N PRO A 53 19.41 4.36 13.53
CA PRO A 53 20.76 4.79 13.14
C PRO A 53 21.63 3.71 12.50
N GLN A 54 21.37 2.44 12.84
CA GLN A 54 22.10 1.28 12.33
C GLN A 54 21.61 0.81 10.96
N MET A 55 20.47 1.33 10.49
CA MET A 55 19.89 0.94 9.21
C MET A 55 20.67 1.55 8.04
N LYS A 56 20.90 0.75 7.01
CA LYS A 56 21.54 1.20 5.77
C LYS A 56 20.73 2.36 5.16
N GLN A 57 21.43 3.40 4.72
CA GLN A 57 20.83 4.61 4.14
C GLN A 57 19.85 4.31 3.00
N GLY A 58 20.16 3.35 2.12
CA GLY A 58 19.27 2.93 1.04
C GLY A 58 17.92 2.37 1.53
N SER A 59 17.94 1.58 2.60
CA SER A 59 16.73 1.02 3.22
C SER A 59 15.89 2.10 3.89
N VAL A 60 16.54 3.05 4.57
CA VAL A 60 15.87 4.22 5.17
C VAL A 60 15.17 5.05 4.11
N ILE A 61 15.89 5.41 3.03
CA ILE A 61 15.32 6.17 1.92
C ILE A 61 14.13 5.42 1.31
N SER A 62 14.27 4.12 1.04
CA SER A 62 13.20 3.30 0.46
C SER A 62 11.97 3.25 1.37
N GLY A 63 12.14 2.94 2.66
CA GLY A 63 11.03 2.87 3.61
C GLY A 63 10.32 4.21 3.81
N ALA A 64 11.07 5.30 4.05
CA ALA A 64 10.50 6.63 4.17
C ALA A 64 9.79 7.08 2.87
N SER A 65 10.25 6.64 1.70
CA SER A 65 9.57 6.95 0.43
C SER A 65 8.22 6.26 0.29
N GLN A 66 8.10 5.02 0.77
CA GLN A 66 6.83 4.29 0.78
C GLN A 66 5.83 4.99 1.69
N VAL A 67 6.24 5.33 2.92
CA VAL A 67 5.41 6.09 3.85
C VAL A 67 5.02 7.46 3.28
N TRP A 68 5.97 8.18 2.70
CA TRP A 68 5.70 9.48 2.09
C TRP A 68 4.66 9.39 0.96
N ARG A 69 4.74 8.38 0.09
CA ARG A 69 3.75 8.13 -0.97
C ARG A 69 2.39 7.79 -0.39
N PHE A 70 2.35 6.91 0.60
CA PHE A 70 1.11 6.53 1.25
C PHE A 70 0.39 7.75 1.84
N VAL A 71 1.13 8.64 2.48
CA VAL A 71 0.57 9.81 3.16
C VAL A 71 0.27 10.97 2.22
N ASN A 72 1.08 11.19 1.17
CA ASN A 72 0.98 12.39 0.32
C ASN A 72 0.53 12.12 -1.12
N GLU A 73 0.90 10.97 -1.70
CA GLU A 73 0.57 10.70 -3.10
C GLU A 73 -0.79 10.03 -3.24
N ILE A 74 -1.15 9.07 -2.37
CA ILE A 74 -2.48 8.44 -2.44
C ILE A 74 -3.55 9.52 -2.20
N GLN A 75 -4.52 9.63 -3.10
CA GLN A 75 -5.61 10.61 -3.02
C GLN A 75 -6.97 9.94 -2.88
N ASP A 76 -7.94 10.70 -2.42
CA ASP A 76 -9.35 10.29 -2.47
C ASP A 76 -9.76 10.03 -3.93
N GLY A 77 -10.48 8.92 -4.12
CA GLY A 77 -10.86 8.45 -5.45
C GLY A 77 -9.83 7.56 -6.14
N ASP A 78 -8.59 7.49 -5.63
CA ASP A 78 -7.64 6.44 -6.03
C ASP A 78 -8.17 5.06 -5.60
N TRP A 79 -7.60 4.01 -6.17
CA TRP A 79 -7.94 2.64 -5.85
C TRP A 79 -6.83 1.98 -5.04
N ALA A 80 -7.22 1.17 -4.06
CA ALA A 80 -6.35 0.26 -3.35
C ALA A 80 -6.62 -1.18 -3.82
N ILE A 81 -5.56 -1.96 -3.93
CA ILE A 81 -5.60 -3.40 -4.17
C ILE A 81 -4.71 -4.10 -3.14
N THR A 82 -5.19 -5.21 -2.59
CA THR A 82 -4.41 -6.09 -1.71
C THR A 82 -4.61 -7.54 -2.12
N TYR A 83 -3.61 -8.39 -1.86
CA TYR A 83 -3.59 -9.79 -2.28
C TYR A 83 -3.62 -10.71 -1.07
N SER A 84 -4.47 -11.73 -1.10
CA SER A 84 -4.45 -12.86 -0.18
C SER A 84 -3.74 -14.04 -0.84
N PRO A 85 -2.53 -14.44 -0.39
CA PRO A 85 -1.90 -15.66 -0.88
C PRO A 85 -2.67 -16.93 -0.53
N ALA A 86 -3.32 -16.95 0.63
CA ALA A 86 -4.11 -18.09 1.10
C ALA A 86 -5.29 -18.38 0.17
N ASN A 87 -6.01 -17.32 -0.24
CA ASN A 87 -7.21 -17.45 -1.07
C ASN A 87 -6.91 -17.29 -2.57
N ARG A 88 -5.69 -16.85 -2.92
CA ARG A 88 -5.26 -16.49 -4.29
C ARG A 88 -6.20 -15.45 -4.94
N THR A 89 -6.75 -14.57 -4.12
CA THR A 89 -7.67 -13.51 -4.53
C THR A 89 -7.11 -12.13 -4.23
N TYR A 90 -7.65 -11.15 -4.95
CA TYR A 90 -7.42 -9.73 -4.69
C TYR A 90 -8.69 -9.08 -4.19
N MET A 91 -8.53 -8.21 -3.20
CA MET A 91 -9.55 -7.25 -2.80
C MET A 91 -9.22 -5.91 -3.43
N VAL A 92 -10.23 -5.25 -3.98
CA VAL A 92 -10.11 -3.97 -4.67
C VAL A 92 -11.10 -3.01 -4.05
N GLY A 93 -10.68 -1.78 -3.79
CA GLY A 93 -11.51 -0.77 -3.15
C GLY A 93 -11.09 0.63 -3.52
N GLN A 94 -11.98 1.60 -3.30
CA GLN A 94 -11.71 3.00 -3.56
C GLN A 94 -11.31 3.71 -2.27
N VAL A 95 -10.19 4.42 -2.29
CA VAL A 95 -9.71 5.26 -1.19
C VAL A 95 -10.70 6.41 -1.02
N ASN A 96 -11.14 6.63 0.22
CA ASN A 96 -12.16 7.63 0.55
C ASN A 96 -11.82 8.42 1.82
N GLY A 97 -10.53 8.71 2.01
CA GLY A 97 -10.06 9.59 3.06
C GLY A 97 -8.53 9.76 3.09
N PRO A 98 -8.07 10.78 3.83
CA PRO A 98 -6.65 11.02 4.06
C PRO A 98 -6.02 9.89 4.89
N SER A 99 -4.69 9.88 4.94
CA SER A 99 -3.97 9.02 5.88
C SER A 99 -4.19 9.50 7.32
N GLU A 100 -4.54 8.57 8.19
CA GLU A 100 -4.78 8.76 9.62
C GLU A 100 -3.74 7.94 10.42
N HIS A 101 -3.28 8.49 11.55
CA HIS A 101 -2.37 7.81 12.46
C HIS A 101 -3.15 7.18 13.61
N HIS A 102 -2.96 5.88 13.82
CA HIS A 102 -3.67 5.04 14.77
C HIS A 102 -2.67 4.40 15.76
N PRO A 103 -2.28 5.12 16.84
CA PRO A 103 -1.36 4.57 17.83
C PRO A 103 -1.88 3.28 18.48
N GLU A 104 -3.20 3.11 18.54
CA GLU A 104 -3.87 1.91 19.05
C GLU A 104 -3.71 0.66 18.18
N TRP A 105 -3.29 0.81 16.91
CA TRP A 105 -3.09 -0.30 15.96
C TRP A 105 -1.61 -0.57 15.65
N VAL A 106 -0.70 0.03 16.43
CA VAL A 106 0.75 -0.15 16.28
C VAL A 106 1.14 -1.62 16.39
N GLU A 107 0.66 -2.33 17.42
CA GLU A 107 0.99 -3.75 17.66
C GLU A 107 0.44 -4.66 16.56
N GLN A 108 -0.58 -4.21 15.83
CA GLN A 108 -1.19 -4.91 14.71
C GLN A 108 -0.47 -4.60 13.39
N GLY A 109 0.56 -3.74 13.41
CA GLY A 109 1.29 -3.32 12.20
C GLY A 109 0.49 -2.38 11.30
N MET A 110 -0.52 -1.68 11.84
CA MET A 110 -1.38 -0.75 11.10
C MET A 110 -1.39 0.70 11.65
N PRO A 111 -0.24 1.27 12.13
CA PRO A 111 -0.22 2.60 12.73
C PRO A 111 -0.56 3.74 11.76
N LEU A 112 -0.47 3.52 10.45
CA LEU A 112 -0.93 4.47 9.43
C LEU A 112 -1.97 3.79 8.56
N ALA A 113 -3.18 4.32 8.56
CA ALA A 113 -4.30 3.76 7.82
C ALA A 113 -4.97 4.80 6.92
N ARG A 114 -5.61 4.32 5.86
CA ARG A 114 -6.53 5.08 5.01
C ARG A 114 -7.83 4.34 4.91
N LYS A 115 -8.94 5.08 4.97
CA LYS A 115 -10.26 4.52 4.70
C LYS A 115 -10.33 4.06 3.23
N VAL A 116 -10.87 2.87 3.04
CA VAL A 116 -11.08 2.27 1.73
C VAL A 116 -12.47 1.64 1.69
N ARG A 117 -13.26 2.06 0.71
CA ARG A 117 -14.50 1.37 0.36
C ARG A 117 -14.17 0.14 -0.48
N TRP A 118 -13.97 -0.99 0.18
CA TRP A 118 -13.79 -2.27 -0.48
C TRP A 118 -15.05 -2.66 -1.24
N GLN A 119 -14.82 -3.28 -2.37
CA GLN A 119 -15.88 -3.78 -3.20
C GLN A 119 -16.32 -5.18 -2.72
N PRO A 120 -17.59 -5.55 -2.88
CA PRO A 120 -18.12 -6.79 -2.31
C PRO A 120 -17.57 -8.06 -2.95
N GLN A 121 -17.11 -7.99 -4.20
CA GLN A 121 -16.60 -9.15 -4.93
C GLN A 121 -15.06 -9.13 -4.94
N GLU A 122 -14.47 -10.26 -4.58
CA GLU A 122 -13.04 -10.49 -4.75
C GLU A 122 -12.71 -10.91 -6.17
N LEU A 123 -11.48 -10.64 -6.58
CA LEU A 123 -11.00 -10.98 -7.90
C LEU A 123 -10.02 -12.15 -7.82
N ALA A 124 -10.35 -13.25 -8.48
CA ALA A 124 -9.39 -14.34 -8.67
C ALA A 124 -8.15 -13.81 -9.38
N ARG A 125 -6.95 -14.17 -8.89
CA ARG A 125 -5.67 -13.75 -9.47
C ARG A 125 -5.62 -13.97 -10.98
N ASP A 126 -6.12 -15.10 -11.43
CA ASP A 126 -6.02 -15.53 -12.84
C ASP A 126 -6.94 -14.70 -13.76
N ASN A 127 -7.95 -14.02 -13.21
CA ASN A 127 -8.91 -13.18 -13.94
C ASN A 127 -8.78 -11.69 -13.61
N LEU A 128 -7.65 -11.27 -13.02
CA LEU A 128 -7.46 -9.92 -12.50
C LEU A 128 -7.65 -8.84 -13.57
N SER A 129 -6.99 -8.97 -14.72
CA SER A 129 -6.95 -7.92 -15.75
C SER A 129 -8.32 -7.62 -16.39
N ALA A 130 -9.17 -8.63 -16.54
CA ALA A 130 -10.52 -8.48 -17.07
C ALA A 130 -11.46 -7.88 -16.02
N SER A 131 -11.35 -8.34 -14.78
CA SER A 131 -12.27 -7.96 -13.71
C SER A 131 -12.01 -6.53 -13.21
N LEU A 132 -10.74 -6.15 -13.05
CA LEU A 132 -10.37 -4.81 -12.59
C LEU A 132 -10.75 -3.72 -13.61
N ARG A 133 -10.73 -4.07 -14.90
CA ARG A 133 -11.18 -3.20 -16.01
C ARG A 133 -12.62 -2.74 -15.85
N ARG A 134 -13.49 -3.63 -15.38
CA ARG A 134 -14.92 -3.32 -15.19
C ARG A 134 -15.15 -2.29 -14.10
N TRP A 135 -14.26 -2.21 -13.11
CA TRP A 135 -14.51 -1.47 -11.88
C TRP A 135 -13.78 -0.12 -11.84
N ALA A 136 -12.53 -0.10 -12.30
CA ALA A 136 -11.64 1.05 -12.17
C ALA A 136 -11.21 1.64 -13.53
N GLY A 137 -11.75 1.11 -14.64
CA GLY A 137 -11.57 1.65 -15.99
C GLY A 137 -10.12 1.62 -16.50
N ARG A 138 -9.73 2.61 -17.31
CA ARG A 138 -8.39 2.68 -17.94
C ARG A 138 -7.25 2.96 -16.95
N ALA A 139 -7.53 3.69 -15.89
CA ALA A 139 -6.56 4.01 -14.82
C ALA A 139 -5.97 2.74 -14.18
N ALA A 140 -6.83 1.76 -13.93
CA ALA A 140 -6.47 0.46 -13.42
C ALA A 140 -5.57 -0.36 -14.36
N LEU A 141 -5.77 -0.23 -15.67
CA LEU A 141 -5.04 -1.01 -16.67
C LEU A 141 -3.53 -0.67 -16.64
N THR A 142 -3.20 0.64 -16.68
CA THR A 142 -1.80 1.12 -16.67
C THR A 142 -1.06 0.73 -15.39
N ALA A 143 -1.73 0.81 -14.25
CA ALA A 143 -1.13 0.43 -12.97
C ALA A 143 -0.93 -1.10 -12.84
N ILE A 144 -1.88 -1.91 -13.31
CA ILE A 144 -1.69 -3.37 -13.40
C ILE A 144 -0.51 -3.69 -14.30
N GLU A 145 -0.41 -3.08 -15.48
CA GLU A 145 0.72 -3.30 -16.38
C GLU A 145 2.06 -2.98 -15.72
N LEU A 146 2.13 -1.90 -14.92
CA LEU A 146 3.32 -1.56 -14.13
C LEU A 146 3.59 -2.57 -13.01
N VAL A 147 2.58 -3.08 -12.33
CA VAL A 147 2.72 -4.10 -11.28
C VAL A 147 3.17 -5.44 -11.87
N LEU A 148 2.60 -5.87 -13.01
CA LEU A 148 2.99 -7.09 -13.71
C LEU A 148 4.40 -6.99 -14.27
N LYS A 149 4.76 -5.89 -14.92
CA LYS A 149 6.13 -5.63 -15.38
C LYS A 149 7.13 -5.64 -14.22
N GLN A 150 6.76 -5.08 -13.06
CA GLN A 150 7.60 -5.17 -11.86
C GLN A 150 7.69 -6.60 -11.33
N ALA A 151 6.58 -7.34 -11.25
CA ALA A 151 6.58 -8.73 -10.80
C ALA A 151 7.42 -9.64 -11.70
N GLU A 152 7.35 -9.48 -13.03
CA GLU A 152 8.19 -10.16 -14.01
C GLU A 152 9.68 -9.78 -13.87
N SER A 153 9.97 -8.50 -13.63
CA SER A 153 11.35 -8.06 -13.36
C SER A 153 11.93 -8.65 -12.07
N LEU A 154 11.08 -8.82 -11.04
CA LEU A 154 11.46 -9.42 -9.78
C LEU A 154 11.63 -10.94 -9.92
N SER A 155 10.74 -11.67 -10.61
CA SER A 155 10.93 -13.10 -10.86
C SER A 155 12.21 -13.41 -11.66
N ASN A 156 12.62 -12.51 -12.55
CA ASN A 156 13.88 -12.62 -13.29
C ASN A 156 15.11 -12.29 -12.43
N ALA A 157 14.95 -11.50 -11.35
CA ALA A 157 16.03 -11.16 -10.42
C ALA A 157 16.34 -12.27 -9.40
N TRP A 158 15.43 -13.22 -9.18
CA TRP A 158 15.63 -14.41 -8.33
C TRP A 158 15.99 -15.68 -9.11
N SER A 159 16.14 -15.59 -10.44
CA SER A 159 16.55 -16.69 -11.32
C SER A 159 18.01 -16.59 -11.80
N LYS A 160 18.88 -15.86 -11.07
CA LYS A 160 20.33 -15.83 -11.27
C LYS A 160 21.08 -15.99 -9.96
#